data_AF-A0A178EDT3-F1
#
_entry.id   AF-A0A178EDT3-F1
#
_cell.length_a   1.000
_cell.length_b   1.000
_cell.length_c   1.000
_cell.angle_alpha   90.00
_cell.angle_beta   90.00
_cell.angle_gamma   90.00
#
_symmetry.space_group_name_H-M   'P 1'
#
loop_
_entity.id
_entity.type
_entity.pdbx_description
1 polymer ?
#
loop_
_entity_poly.entity_id
_entity_poly.type
_entity_poly.pdbx_seq_one_letter_code
_entity_poly.pdbx_strand_id
1 'polypeptide(L)'
;MSTFTFWKGAADAAVGVILLAKPEIIYHSFAAKALSRLSGLRLPNPYPTAAGEVSAQHAVAIMVIVVGIGHMRASRERRAITAFALMNAVWASLAFGTVVFKPHRATSALLMTGINHLVFSSVIIWQSKMGVRELFGLGDQRWDKSKAS
;
A
#
# COMPACT_ATOMS: atom_id res chain seq x y z
N MET A 1 -8.38 6.67 -17.81
CA MET A 1 -7.73 5.51 -17.17
C MET A 1 -6.39 5.95 -16.59
N SER A 2 -6.03 5.53 -15.38
CA SER A 2 -4.73 5.85 -14.76
C SER A 2 -3.77 4.66 -14.89
N THR A 3 -2.86 4.74 -15.87
CA THR A 3 -1.83 3.71 -16.10
C THR A 3 -0.97 3.45 -14.88
N PHE A 4 -0.62 4.53 -14.15
CA PHE A 4 0.15 4.43 -12.90
C PHE A 4 -0.59 3.63 -11.83
N THR A 5 -1.87 3.93 -11.60
CA THR A 5 -2.69 3.22 -10.60
C THR A 5 -2.86 1.74 -10.97
N PHE A 6 -2.99 1.43 -12.26
CA PHE A 6 -3.08 0.06 -12.74
C PHE A 6 -1.81 -0.74 -12.42
N TRP A 7 -0.64 -0.21 -12.78
CA TRP A 7 0.64 -0.89 -12.55
C TRP A 7 0.99 -1.02 -11.07
N LYS A 8 0.65 -0.01 -10.26
CA LYS A 8 0.72 -0.12 -8.80
C LYS A 8 -0.11 -1.30 -8.30
N GLY A 9 -1.36 -1.40 -8.75
CA GLY A 9 -2.24 -2.51 -8.36
C GLY A 9 -1.73 -3.87 -8.79
N ALA A 10 -1.19 -3.98 -10.01
CA ALA A 10 -0.57 -5.21 -10.50
C ALA A 10 0.68 -5.59 -9.68
N ALA A 11 1.51 -4.62 -9.30
CA ALA A 11 2.70 -4.84 -8.48
C ALA A 11 2.32 -5.31 -7.06
N ASP A 12 1.32 -4.69 -6.43
CA ASP A 12 0.81 -5.13 -5.12
C ASP A 12 0.26 -6.56 -5.20
N ALA A 13 -0.54 -6.87 -6.23
CA ALA A 13 -1.06 -8.22 -6.41
C ALA A 13 0.07 -9.25 -6.57
N ALA A 14 1.09 -8.93 -7.38
CA ALA A 14 2.27 -9.78 -7.51
C ALA A 14 3.03 -9.95 -6.19
N VAL A 15 3.24 -8.87 -5.42
CA VAL A 15 3.89 -8.94 -4.10
C VAL A 15 3.09 -9.84 -3.16
N GLY A 16 1.77 -9.72 -3.12
CA GLY A 16 0.92 -10.57 -2.29
C GLY A 16 1.00 -12.05 -2.69
N VAL A 17 1.03 -12.36 -4.00
CA VAL A 17 1.26 -13.74 -4.48
C VAL A 17 2.64 -14.25 -4.07
N ILE A 18 3.68 -13.42 -4.19
CA ILE A 18 5.04 -13.78 -3.74
C ILE A 18 5.05 -14.02 -2.22
N LEU A 19 4.35 -13.23 -1.42
CA LEU A 19 4.26 -13.43 0.03
C LEU A 19 3.57 -14.76 0.42
N LEU A 20 2.64 -15.25 -0.40
CA LEU A 20 2.01 -16.56 -0.20
C LEU A 20 2.94 -17.71 -0.58
N ALA A 21 3.68 -17.57 -1.69
CA ALA A 21 4.47 -18.68 -2.24
C ALA A 21 5.92 -18.72 -1.76
N LYS A 22 6.58 -17.55 -1.70
CA LYS A 22 8.02 -17.34 -1.44
C LYS A 22 8.27 -16.03 -0.68
N PRO A 23 7.80 -15.91 0.57
CA PRO A 23 7.88 -14.69 1.38
C PRO A 23 9.31 -14.15 1.55
N GLU A 24 10.31 -15.03 1.54
CA GLU A 24 11.74 -14.69 1.63
C GLU A 24 12.20 -13.72 0.53
N ILE A 25 11.59 -13.77 -0.66
CA ILE A 25 11.92 -12.87 -1.76
C ILE A 25 11.66 -11.41 -1.36
N ILE A 26 10.56 -11.16 -0.63
CA ILE A 26 10.17 -9.82 -0.18
C ILE A 26 10.85 -9.49 1.15
N TYR A 27 10.74 -10.38 2.13
CA TYR A 27 11.19 -10.12 3.50
C TYR A 27 12.70 -10.07 3.64
N HIS A 28 13.46 -10.79 2.80
CA HIS A 28 14.93 -10.76 2.77
C HIS A 28 15.49 -10.10 1.51
N SER A 29 14.66 -9.31 0.83
CA SER A 29 15.08 -8.45 -0.28
C SER A 29 16.19 -7.48 0.13
N PHE A 30 16.91 -6.96 -0.86
CA PHE A 30 17.91 -5.91 -0.64
C PHE A 30 17.31 -4.70 0.09
N ALA A 31 16.10 -4.26 -0.32
CA ALA A 31 15.41 -3.14 0.31
C ALA A 31 15.07 -3.43 1.78
N ALA A 32 14.52 -4.61 2.09
CA ALA A 32 14.19 -4.97 3.47
C ALA A 32 15.44 -5.06 4.36
N LYS A 33 16.56 -5.57 3.83
CA LYS A 33 17.86 -5.63 4.52
C LYS A 33 18.46 -4.24 4.72
N ALA A 34 18.42 -3.38 3.71
CA ALA A 34 18.90 -2.00 3.81
C ALA A 34 18.10 -1.23 4.86
N LEU A 35 16.77 -1.30 4.81
CA LEU A 35 15.90 -0.66 5.81
C LEU A 35 16.11 -1.23 7.21
N SER A 36 16.28 -2.54 7.35
CA SER A 36 16.61 -3.16 8.65
C SER A 36 17.90 -2.57 9.23
N ARG A 37 18.96 -2.46 8.42
CA ARG A 37 20.25 -1.87 8.84
C ARG A 37 20.13 -0.39 9.20
N LEU A 38 19.37 0.39 8.43
CA LEU A 38 19.24 1.84 8.63
C LEU A 38 18.33 2.20 9.81
N SER A 39 17.27 1.43 10.03
CA SER A 39 16.27 1.72 11.07
C SER A 39 16.48 0.96 12.38
N GLY A 40 17.34 -0.07 12.38
CA GLY A 40 17.46 -1.03 13.49
C GLY A 40 16.27 -1.98 13.64
N LEU A 41 15.26 -1.90 12.74
CA LEU A 41 14.11 -2.80 12.77
C LEU A 41 14.51 -4.21 12.36
N ARG A 42 13.90 -5.20 13.00
CA ARG A 42 14.09 -6.62 12.66
C ARG A 42 13.60 -6.93 11.24
N LEU A 43 14.30 -7.86 10.59
CA LEU A 43 13.76 -8.51 9.38
C LEU A 43 12.55 -9.38 9.78
N PRO A 44 11.50 -9.43 8.94
CA PRO A 44 10.43 -10.42 9.15
C PRO A 44 10.98 -11.85 9.01
N ASN A 45 10.41 -12.77 9.78
CA ASN A 45 10.64 -14.20 9.59
C ASN A 45 9.84 -14.69 8.38
N PRO A 46 10.47 -15.19 7.30
CA PRO A 46 9.74 -15.72 6.13
C PRO A 46 9.06 -17.06 6.39
N TYR A 47 9.51 -17.80 7.40
CA TYR A 47 8.97 -19.12 7.75
C TYR A 47 8.58 -19.15 9.23
N PRO A 48 7.54 -18.39 9.64
CA PRO A 48 7.04 -18.47 11.00
C PRO A 48 6.50 -19.86 11.30
N THR A 49 6.74 -20.33 12.52
CA THR A 49 6.20 -21.62 13.02
C THR A 49 5.06 -21.41 14.01
N ALA A 50 4.99 -20.23 14.65
CA ALA A 50 3.89 -19.88 15.53
C ALA A 50 2.60 -19.62 14.72
N ALA A 51 1.51 -20.30 15.07
CA ALA A 51 0.24 -20.25 14.34
C ALA A 51 -0.27 -18.80 14.11
N GLY A 52 -0.12 -17.92 15.11
CA GLY A 52 -0.52 -16.51 14.99
C GLY A 52 0.30 -15.74 13.96
N GLU A 53 1.60 -16.01 13.84
CA GLU A 53 2.47 -15.36 12.87
C GLU A 53 2.21 -15.88 11.45
N VAL A 54 2.00 -17.19 11.30
CA VAL A 54 1.60 -17.82 10.02
C VAL A 54 0.30 -17.22 9.52
N SER A 55 -0.71 -17.11 10.39
CA SER A 55 -2.01 -16.53 10.06
C SER A 55 -1.89 -15.05 9.68
N ALA A 56 -1.12 -14.27 10.45
CA ALA A 56 -0.90 -12.86 10.15
C ALA A 56 -0.21 -12.66 8.79
N GLN A 57 0.80 -13.46 8.47
CA GLN A 57 1.49 -13.39 7.18
C GLN A 57 0.54 -13.71 6.01
N HIS A 58 -0.25 -14.78 6.11
CA HIS A 58 -1.25 -15.14 5.10
C HIS A 58 -2.31 -14.04 4.93
N ALA A 59 -2.82 -13.49 6.04
CA ALA A 59 -3.81 -12.43 6.02
C ALA A 59 -3.26 -11.17 5.32
N VAL A 60 -2.02 -10.77 5.61
CA VAL A 60 -1.36 -9.65 4.93
C VAL A 60 -1.22 -9.92 3.44
N ALA A 61 -0.78 -11.12 3.06
CA ALA A 61 -0.60 -11.48 1.65
C ALA A 61 -1.92 -11.41 0.87
N ILE A 62 -3.00 -11.99 1.42
CA ILE A 62 -4.35 -11.92 0.83
C ILE A 62 -4.84 -10.47 0.72
N MET A 63 -4.69 -9.69 1.79
CA MET A 63 -5.09 -8.28 1.79
C MET A 63 -4.37 -7.48 0.70
N VAL A 64 -3.06 -7.68 0.54
CA VAL A 64 -2.26 -7.00 -0.48
C VAL A 64 -2.67 -7.40 -1.90
N ILE A 65 -3.05 -8.67 -2.12
CA ILE A 65 -3.67 -9.13 -3.39
C ILE A 65 -4.97 -8.39 -3.66
N VAL A 66 -5.90 -8.40 -2.70
CA VAL A 66 -7.22 -7.78 -2.84
C VAL A 66 -7.10 -6.28 -3.11
N VAL A 67 -6.25 -5.58 -2.36
CA VAL A 67 -5.97 -4.16 -2.57
C VAL A 67 -5.37 -3.90 -3.95
N GLY A 68 -4.44 -4.75 -4.41
CA GLY A 68 -3.85 -4.67 -5.72
C GLY A 68 -4.88 -4.79 -6.85
N ILE A 69 -5.73 -5.81 -6.79
CA ILE A 69 -6.83 -6.00 -7.76
C ILE A 69 -7.81 -4.82 -7.70
N GLY A 70 -8.12 -4.32 -6.51
CA GLY A 70 -8.93 -3.12 -6.31
C GLY A 70 -8.35 -1.91 -7.03
N HIS A 71 -7.04 -1.66 -6.90
CA HIS A 71 -6.34 -0.60 -7.62
C HIS A 71 -6.43 -0.77 -9.14
N MET A 72 -6.24 -1.99 -9.65
CA MET A 72 -6.37 -2.28 -11.09
C MET A 72 -7.77 -1.94 -11.58
N ARG A 73 -8.82 -2.32 -10.84
CA ARG A 73 -10.21 -2.01 -11.22
C ARG A 73 -10.50 -0.51 -11.13
N ALA A 74 -10.03 0.15 -10.07
CA ALA A 74 -10.22 1.58 -9.84
C ALA A 74 -9.48 2.46 -10.85
N SER A 75 -8.39 1.95 -11.43
CA SER A 75 -7.65 2.67 -12.49
C SER A 75 -8.52 3.07 -13.69
N ARG A 76 -9.65 2.38 -13.90
CA ARG A 76 -10.61 2.64 -14.97
C ARG A 76 -11.60 3.78 -14.63
N GLU A 77 -11.72 4.17 -13.38
CA GLU A 77 -12.71 5.13 -12.90
C GLU A 77 -12.05 6.24 -12.08
N ARG A 78 -12.02 7.47 -12.62
CA ARG A 78 -11.33 8.61 -11.98
C ARG A 78 -11.85 8.90 -10.57
N ARG A 79 -13.16 8.74 -10.35
CA ARG A 79 -13.80 8.98 -9.04
C ARG A 79 -13.32 8.00 -7.97
N ALA A 80 -12.93 6.78 -8.33
CA ALA A 80 -12.41 5.81 -7.38
C ALA A 80 -10.98 6.12 -6.92
N ILE A 81 -10.20 6.86 -7.72
CA ILE A 81 -8.78 7.12 -7.45
C ILE A 81 -8.57 7.87 -6.13
N THR A 82 -9.48 8.78 -5.76
CA THR A 82 -9.39 9.59 -4.53
C THR A 82 -9.42 8.71 -3.29
N ALA A 83 -10.35 7.74 -3.25
CA ALA A 83 -10.46 6.79 -2.14
C ALA A 83 -9.20 5.92 -2.00
N PHE A 84 -8.62 5.48 -3.12
CA PHE A 84 -7.38 4.71 -3.12
C PHE A 84 -6.15 5.54 -2.73
N ALA A 85 -6.12 6.82 -3.08
CA ALA A 85 -5.09 7.76 -2.62
C ALA A 85 -5.17 7.93 -1.09
N LEU A 86 -6.37 8.16 -0.56
CA LEU A 86 -6.60 8.29 0.88
C LEU A 86 -6.23 7.01 1.63
N MET A 87 -6.65 5.84 1.12
CA MET A 87 -6.33 4.55 1.71
C MET A 87 -4.81 4.34 1.82
N ASN A 88 -4.05 4.65 0.76
CA ASN A 88 -2.59 4.59 0.81
C ASN A 88 -2.01 5.56 1.85
N ALA A 89 -2.52 6.79 1.93
CA ALA A 89 -2.05 7.79 2.90
C ALA A 89 -2.32 7.35 4.35
N VAL A 90 -3.51 6.79 4.63
CA VAL A 90 -3.87 6.24 5.94
C VAL A 90 -2.99 5.04 6.26
N TRP A 91 -2.79 4.11 5.31
CA TRP A 91 -1.91 2.97 5.51
C TRP A 91 -0.49 3.38 5.85
N ALA A 92 0.08 4.32 5.10
CA ALA A 92 1.41 4.85 5.37
C ALA A 92 1.49 5.45 6.76
N SER A 93 0.50 6.27 7.14
CA SER A 93 0.44 6.91 8.45
C SER A 93 0.39 5.90 9.59
N LEU A 94 -0.42 4.86 9.48
CA LEU A 94 -0.53 3.79 10.49
C LEU A 94 0.74 2.93 10.55
N ALA A 95 1.37 2.64 9.41
CA ALA A 95 2.62 1.91 9.35
C ALA A 95 3.76 2.69 10.03
N PHE A 96 3.94 3.97 9.69
CA PHE A 96 4.93 4.82 10.35
C PHE A 96 4.61 5.05 11.82
N GLY A 97 3.35 5.25 12.18
CA GLY A 97 2.91 5.33 13.57
C GLY A 97 3.31 4.07 14.36
N THR A 98 3.14 2.88 13.77
CA THR A 98 3.59 1.64 14.41
C THR A 98 5.11 1.59 14.56
N VAL A 99 5.86 2.01 13.54
CA VAL A 99 7.33 2.07 13.60
C VAL A 99 7.80 3.01 14.72
N VAL A 100 7.18 4.18 14.87
CA VAL A 100 7.57 5.19 15.86
C VAL A 100 7.10 4.83 17.27
N PHE A 101 5.82 4.46 17.44
CA PHE A 101 5.22 4.30 18.77
C PHE A 101 5.30 2.87 19.31
N LYS A 102 5.45 1.86 18.44
CA LYS A 102 5.52 0.43 18.81
C LYS A 102 6.59 -0.32 18.00
N PRO A 103 7.87 0.13 18.04
CA PRO A 103 8.94 -0.43 17.21
C PRO A 103 9.16 -1.94 17.41
N HIS A 104 8.90 -2.47 18.61
CA HIS A 104 8.98 -3.91 18.90
C HIS A 104 7.96 -4.76 18.11
N ARG A 105 6.85 -4.17 17.67
CA ARG A 105 5.86 -4.83 16.80
C ARG A 105 6.17 -4.62 15.31
N ALA A 106 7.01 -3.64 14.98
CA ALA A 106 7.37 -3.33 13.62
C ALA A 106 8.47 -4.27 13.08
N THR A 107 8.54 -4.33 11.75
CA THR A 107 9.61 -4.97 11.00
C THR A 107 10.07 -4.03 9.91
N SER A 108 11.23 -4.29 9.30
CA SER A 108 11.68 -3.53 8.13
C SER A 108 10.69 -3.63 6.96
N ALA A 109 9.92 -4.73 6.85
CA ALA A 109 8.85 -4.83 5.85
C ALA A 109 7.67 -3.90 6.16
N LEU A 110 7.33 -3.68 7.44
CA LEU A 110 6.30 -2.69 7.83
C LEU A 110 6.74 -1.26 7.47
N LEU A 111 8.01 -0.94 7.70
CA LEU A 111 8.57 0.34 7.26
C LEU A 111 8.56 0.47 5.73
N MET A 112 8.95 -0.59 5.02
CA MET A 112 8.96 -0.64 3.56
C MET A 112 7.57 -0.43 2.96
N THR A 113 6.53 -1.10 3.49
CA THR A 113 5.15 -0.87 3.03
C THR A 113 4.70 0.56 3.34
N GLY A 114 5.04 1.11 4.51
CA GLY A 114 4.74 2.50 4.84
C GLY A 114 5.33 3.50 3.83
N ILE A 115 6.61 3.35 3.49
CA ILE A 115 7.29 4.16 2.46
C ILE A 115 6.61 3.99 1.10
N ASN A 116 6.34 2.74 0.70
CA ASN A 116 5.72 2.43 -0.59
C ASN A 116 4.36 3.13 -0.74
N HIS A 117 3.48 2.99 0.25
CA HIS A 117 2.16 3.63 0.23
C HIS A 117 2.22 5.15 0.32
N LEU A 118 3.19 5.71 1.05
CA LEU A 118 3.42 7.16 1.07
C LEU A 118 3.75 7.66 -0.33
N VAL A 119 4.78 7.10 -0.96
CA VAL A 119 5.21 7.49 -2.31
C VAL A 119 4.05 7.36 -3.30
N PHE A 120 3.33 6.24 -3.30
CA PHE A 120 2.19 6.04 -4.19
C PHE A 120 1.06 7.04 -3.93
N SER A 121 0.71 7.31 -2.68
CA SER A 121 -0.32 8.31 -2.35
C SER A 121 0.07 9.70 -2.84
N SER A 122 1.33 10.11 -2.62
CA SER A 122 1.85 11.40 -3.06
C SER A 122 1.82 11.54 -4.58
N VAL A 123 2.24 10.50 -5.32
CA VAL A 123 2.22 10.52 -6.79
C VAL A 123 0.79 10.56 -7.32
N ILE A 124 -0.15 9.78 -6.74
CA ILE A 124 -1.55 9.80 -7.17
C ILE A 124 -2.17 11.17 -6.94
N ILE A 125 -1.96 11.76 -5.76
CA ILE A 125 -2.47 13.10 -5.42
C ILE A 125 -1.93 14.15 -6.38
N TRP A 126 -0.61 14.12 -6.62
CA TRP A 126 0.05 15.03 -7.57
C TRP A 126 -0.54 14.88 -8.98
N GLN A 127 -0.48 13.67 -9.56
CA GLN A 127 -0.88 13.45 -10.96
C GLN A 127 -2.36 13.75 -11.20
N SER A 128 -3.20 13.53 -10.19
CA SER A 128 -4.63 13.75 -10.29
C SER A 128 -5.06 15.19 -9.99
N LYS A 129 -4.11 16.04 -9.57
CA LYS A 129 -4.33 17.42 -9.10
C LYS A 129 -5.43 17.51 -8.03
N MET A 130 -5.45 16.52 -7.13
CA MET A 130 -6.50 16.41 -6.12
C MET A 130 -6.30 17.43 -5.00
N GLY A 131 -7.39 18.10 -4.61
CA GLY A 131 -7.40 18.92 -3.41
C GLY A 131 -7.58 18.08 -2.14
N VAL A 132 -7.13 18.59 -0.98
CA VAL A 132 -7.31 17.91 0.32
C VAL A 132 -8.79 17.64 0.61
N ARG A 133 -9.70 18.59 0.28
CA ARG A 133 -11.15 18.39 0.44
C ARG A 133 -11.67 17.25 -0.44
N GLU A 134 -11.19 17.12 -1.67
CA GLU A 134 -11.59 16.05 -2.59
C GLU A 134 -11.12 14.68 -2.09
N LEU A 135 -9.94 14.62 -1.46
CA LEU A 135 -9.41 13.40 -0.84
C LEU A 135 -10.35 12.83 0.24
N PHE A 136 -11.01 13.71 1.01
CA PHE A 136 -12.00 13.36 2.03
C PHE A 136 -13.45 13.32 1.50
N GLY A 137 -13.66 13.47 0.19
CA GLY A 137 -15.01 13.51 -0.40
C GLY A 137 -15.82 14.77 -0.06
N LEU A 138 -15.17 15.82 0.45
CA LEU A 138 -15.76 17.10 0.87
C LEU A 138 -15.72 18.17 -0.26
N GLY A 139 -15.34 17.79 -1.48
CA GLY A 139 -15.34 18.68 -2.65
C GLY A 139 -16.68 18.65 -3.38
N ASP A 140 -17.11 19.80 -3.92
CA ASP A 140 -18.33 19.90 -4.74
C ASP A 140 -18.32 18.83 -5.84
N GLN A 141 -19.32 17.96 -5.85
CA GLN A 141 -19.60 17.05 -6.96
C GLN A 141 -20.14 17.80 -8.20
N ARG A 142 -19.76 19.05 -8.42
CA ARG A 142 -19.97 19.78 -9.68
C ARG A 142 -18.92 19.37 -10.71
N TRP A 143 -18.68 18.08 -10.88
CA TRP A 143 -17.96 17.57 -12.05
C TRP A 143 -18.99 17.24 -13.13
N ASP A 144 -19.39 18.31 -13.82
CA ASP A 144 -19.99 18.38 -15.16
C ASP A 144 -20.90 17.22 -15.60
N LYS A 145 -22.21 17.45 -15.45
CA LYS A 145 -23.22 16.82 -16.33
C LYS A 145 -23.11 17.28 -17.80
N SER A 146 -22.19 18.20 -18.13
CA SER A 146 -22.03 18.78 -19.48
C SER A 146 -21.13 17.96 -20.42
N LYS A 147 -20.48 16.88 -19.96
CA LYS A 147 -19.61 16.02 -20.79
C LYS A 147 -20.13 14.59 -20.97
N ALA A 148 -21.42 14.38 -20.73
CA ALA A 148 -22.11 13.11 -20.94
C ALA A 148 -23.18 13.20 -22.05
N SER A 149 -23.03 14.15 -22.99
CA SER A 149 -23.75 14.21 -24.27
C SER A 149 -22.80 13.96 -25.41
#